data_AF-A0A535Z2T3-F1
#
_entry.id   AF-A0A535Z2T3-F1
#
_cell.length_a   1.000
_cell.length_b   1.000
_cell.length_c   1.000
_cell.angle_alpha   90.00
_cell.angle_beta   90.00
_cell.angle_gamma   90.00
#
_symmetry.space_group_name_H-M   'P 1'
#
loop_
_entity.id
_entity.type
_entity.pdbx_description
1 polymer ?
#
loop_
_entity_poly.entity_id
_entity_poly.type
_entity_poly.pdbx_seq_one_letter_code
_entity_poly.pdbx_strand_id
1 'polypeptide(L)'
;MAQRKSGPFLLPARVVLVIAGAVAVALGSVNLFHEWRAAQVDNVYVAAAAAVGVVWLLALITAFRGWRASVFITALTAFVEFGVIASSHFVSGAGALGTFVKHEGLPMATIDMALIPACMLVAMSAGVCWTNPRGRTRVIDMAPMTVAALAGAVLVILQATDDLHRVDFGTANPEDGAFAAAVLASVWLAGGLWISRVRRTGAVLILVATFGVWYSFVTLHLVSGGTSVQAIAKHSGLGWAAVAAAAAVLAAASFIAAIGILVWSIVRNPGLAKATKAPVRRRA
;
A
#
# COMPACT_ATOMS: atom_id res chain seq x y z
N MET A 1 21.91 30.60 -0.79
CA MET A 1 20.54 30.09 -1.10
C MET A 1 20.23 28.89 -0.21
N ALA A 2 19.09 28.85 0.48
CA ALA A 2 18.73 27.71 1.34
C ALA A 2 18.07 26.57 0.54
N GLN A 3 18.84 25.52 0.24
CA GLN A 3 18.36 24.37 -0.52
C GLN A 3 17.30 23.59 0.30
N ARG A 4 16.02 23.67 -0.10
CA ARG A 4 14.90 23.03 0.63
C ARG A 4 14.95 21.49 0.52
N LYS A 5 15.67 20.84 1.45
CA LYS A 5 15.86 19.37 1.59
C LYS A 5 14.58 18.54 1.85
N SER A 6 13.38 19.03 1.53
CA SER A 6 12.15 18.26 1.67
C SER A 6 12.00 17.24 0.53
N GLY A 7 11.75 15.99 0.89
CA GLY A 7 11.27 14.94 -0.02
C GLY A 7 9.75 14.82 0.05
N PRO A 8 9.11 14.03 -0.85
CA PRO A 8 7.67 13.77 -0.75
C PRO A 8 7.29 13.10 0.57
N PHE A 9 8.14 12.20 1.07
CA PHE A 9 7.88 11.34 2.21
C PHE A 9 8.30 11.92 3.58
N LEU A 10 7.59 11.49 4.63
CA LEU A 10 7.91 11.72 6.05
C LEU A 10 9.17 11.00 6.56
N LEU A 11 9.48 9.86 5.95
CA LEU A 11 10.73 9.13 6.13
C LEU A 11 11.64 9.36 4.91
N PRO A 12 12.97 9.25 5.01
CA PRO A 12 13.82 9.35 3.83
C PRO A 12 13.48 8.23 2.85
N ALA A 13 13.39 8.53 1.55
CA ALA A 13 12.96 7.54 0.54
C ALA A 13 13.79 6.25 0.57
N ARG A 14 15.10 6.33 0.85
CA ARG A 14 15.97 5.15 1.00
C ARG A 14 15.65 4.28 2.23
N VAL A 15 15.10 4.86 3.29
CA VAL A 15 14.67 4.09 4.48
C VAL A 15 13.39 3.34 4.16
N VAL A 16 12.43 3.98 3.47
CA VAL A 16 11.21 3.30 2.98
C VAL A 16 11.57 2.19 1.99
N LEU A 17 12.48 2.46 1.04
CA LEU A 17 13.00 1.48 0.09
C LEU A 17 13.58 0.23 0.78
N VAL A 18 14.43 0.42 1.81
CA VAL A 18 15.04 -0.70 2.55
C VAL A 18 14.04 -1.45 3.40
N ILE A 19 13.16 -0.76 4.12
CA ILE A 19 12.17 -1.42 5.00
C ILE A 19 11.15 -2.19 4.16
N ALA A 20 10.54 -1.55 3.16
CA ALA A 20 9.57 -2.21 2.28
C ALA A 20 10.22 -3.33 1.46
N GLY A 21 11.48 -3.18 1.03
CA GLY A 21 12.21 -4.22 0.31
C GLY A 21 12.62 -5.40 1.19
N ALA A 22 13.02 -5.15 2.44
CA ALA A 22 13.30 -6.23 3.39
C ALA A 22 12.03 -6.99 3.79
N VAL A 23 10.90 -6.29 3.94
CA VAL A 23 9.58 -6.92 4.11
C VAL A 23 9.18 -7.72 2.88
N ALA A 24 9.36 -7.19 1.67
CA ALA A 24 9.04 -7.90 0.43
C ALA A 24 9.87 -9.19 0.28
N VAL A 25 11.19 -9.10 0.46
CA VAL A 25 12.08 -10.28 0.46
C VAL A 25 11.68 -11.29 1.54
N ALA A 26 11.33 -10.84 2.75
CA ALA A 26 10.93 -11.75 3.83
C ALA A 26 9.61 -12.48 3.53
N LEU A 27 8.58 -11.76 3.06
CA LEU A 27 7.28 -12.33 2.70
C LEU A 27 7.42 -13.30 1.50
N GLY A 28 8.11 -12.89 0.43
CA GLY A 28 8.37 -13.74 -0.73
C GLY A 28 9.23 -14.97 -0.38
N SER A 29 10.17 -14.85 0.57
CA SER A 29 10.94 -16.00 1.07
C SER A 29 10.08 -16.99 1.88
N VAL A 30 9.04 -16.51 2.59
CA VAL A 30 8.09 -17.39 3.28
C VAL A 30 7.20 -18.10 2.27
N ASN A 31 6.70 -17.41 1.25
CA ASN A 31 5.92 -18.04 0.18
C ASN A 31 6.77 -19.09 -0.59
N LEU A 32 7.96 -18.74 -1.06
CA LEU A 32 8.86 -19.67 -1.75
C LEU A 32 9.19 -20.93 -0.92
N PHE A 33 9.43 -20.77 0.38
CA PHE A 33 9.67 -21.90 1.29
C PHE A 33 8.42 -22.76 1.51
N HIS A 34 7.24 -22.15 1.45
CA HIS A 34 5.96 -22.82 1.52
C HIS A 34 5.66 -23.61 0.23
N GLU A 35 5.75 -22.98 -0.95
CA GLU A 35 5.63 -23.61 -2.28
C GLU A 35 6.57 -24.82 -2.41
N TRP A 36 7.82 -24.69 -1.95
CA TRP A 36 8.81 -25.78 -1.95
C TRP A 36 8.40 -26.94 -1.06
N ARG A 37 7.87 -26.66 0.14
CA ARG A 37 7.35 -27.70 1.06
C ARG A 37 6.06 -28.34 0.56
N ALA A 38 5.24 -27.62 -0.18
CA ALA A 38 4.07 -28.12 -0.88
C ALA A 38 4.43 -28.87 -2.19
N ALA A 39 5.72 -28.96 -2.54
CA ALA A 39 6.24 -29.54 -3.78
C ALA A 39 5.66 -28.92 -5.07
N GLN A 40 5.20 -27.67 -4.99
CA GLN A 40 4.67 -26.90 -6.13
C GLN A 40 5.79 -26.37 -7.04
N VAL A 41 7.00 -26.19 -6.48
CA VAL A 41 8.20 -25.72 -7.19
C VAL A 41 9.39 -26.65 -6.94
N ASP A 42 10.28 -26.76 -7.93
CA ASP A 42 11.44 -27.66 -7.87
C ASP A 42 12.69 -27.01 -7.22
N ASN A 43 13.70 -27.83 -6.95
CA ASN A 43 14.94 -27.37 -6.33
C ASN A 43 15.73 -26.39 -7.20
N VAL A 44 15.50 -26.35 -8.52
CA VAL A 44 16.19 -25.45 -9.46
C VAL A 44 15.55 -24.05 -9.39
N TYR A 45 14.22 -23.99 -9.39
CA TYR A 45 13.45 -22.76 -9.16
C TYR A 45 13.79 -22.16 -7.80
N VAL A 46 13.79 -22.95 -6.73
CA VAL A 46 14.12 -22.48 -5.37
C VAL A 46 15.56 -21.97 -5.28
N ALA A 47 16.53 -22.64 -5.91
CA ALA A 47 17.91 -22.15 -5.98
C ALA A 47 18.03 -20.83 -6.76
N ALA A 48 17.31 -20.69 -7.88
CA ALA A 48 17.29 -19.47 -8.69
C ALA A 48 16.62 -18.29 -7.95
N ALA A 49 15.46 -18.53 -7.33
CA ALA A 49 14.73 -17.54 -6.54
C ALA A 49 15.51 -17.10 -5.29
N ALA A 50 16.18 -18.04 -4.60
CA ALA A 50 17.08 -17.72 -3.49
C ALA A 50 18.28 -16.86 -3.94
N ALA A 51 18.86 -17.14 -5.11
CA ALA A 51 19.93 -16.32 -5.69
C ALA A 51 19.43 -14.91 -6.05
N VAL A 52 18.23 -14.76 -6.61
CA VAL A 52 17.57 -13.47 -6.85
C VAL A 52 17.33 -12.72 -5.54
N GLY A 53 16.87 -13.41 -4.47
CA GLY A 53 16.70 -12.84 -3.14
C GLY A 53 18.00 -12.29 -2.54
N VAL A 54 19.11 -13.03 -2.66
CA VAL A 54 20.45 -12.56 -2.24
C VAL A 54 20.88 -11.33 -3.06
N VAL A 55 20.68 -11.33 -4.38
CA VAL A 55 20.97 -10.17 -5.25
C VAL A 55 20.11 -8.97 -4.83
N TRP A 56 18.83 -9.18 -4.49
CA TRP A 56 17.92 -8.12 -4.05
C TRP A 56 18.33 -7.54 -2.69
N LEU A 57 18.73 -8.36 -1.72
CA LEU A 57 19.28 -7.91 -0.44
C LEU A 57 20.57 -7.07 -0.62
N LEU A 58 21.49 -7.51 -1.47
CA LEU A 58 22.70 -6.76 -1.82
C LEU A 58 22.36 -5.45 -2.55
N ALA A 59 21.34 -5.46 -3.42
CA ALA A 59 20.81 -4.27 -4.09
C ALA A 59 20.20 -3.28 -3.08
N LEU A 60 19.44 -3.73 -2.08
CA LEU A 60 18.87 -2.88 -1.03
C LEU A 60 19.98 -2.19 -0.21
N ILE A 61 21.00 -2.94 0.22
CA ILE A 61 22.15 -2.40 0.97
C ILE A 61 22.92 -1.35 0.15
N THR A 62 23.16 -1.60 -1.15
CA THR A 62 23.89 -0.68 -2.03
C THR A 62 23.03 0.50 -2.52
N ALA A 63 21.72 0.32 -2.66
CA ALA A 63 20.75 1.40 -2.90
C ALA A 63 20.66 2.36 -1.70
N PHE A 64 20.73 1.84 -0.47
CA PHE A 64 20.81 2.65 0.75
C PHE A 64 22.06 3.54 0.78
N ARG A 65 23.23 2.98 0.41
CA ARG A 65 24.47 3.74 0.22
C ARG A 65 24.33 4.76 -0.90
N GLY A 66 23.69 4.39 -2.01
CA GLY A 66 23.14 5.32 -3.00
C GLY A 66 23.33 4.96 -4.46
N TRP A 67 23.64 3.71 -4.76
CA TRP A 67 24.01 3.26 -6.10
C TRP A 67 22.76 3.20 -6.99
N ARG A 68 22.77 3.94 -8.11
CA ARG A 68 21.62 4.03 -9.02
C ARG A 68 21.25 2.69 -9.64
N ALA A 69 22.24 1.92 -10.09
CA ALA A 69 22.02 0.56 -10.61
C ALA A 69 21.26 -0.31 -9.59
N SER A 70 21.66 -0.27 -8.31
CA SER A 70 21.01 -0.99 -7.23
C SER A 70 19.59 -0.51 -6.94
N VAL A 71 19.30 0.80 -7.05
CA VAL A 71 17.94 1.36 -6.96
C VAL A 71 17.07 0.84 -8.12
N PHE A 72 17.62 0.74 -9.33
CA PHE A 72 16.92 0.19 -10.49
C PHE A 72 16.65 -1.31 -10.35
N ILE A 73 17.65 -2.11 -9.97
CA ILE A 73 17.51 -3.56 -9.70
C ILE A 73 16.44 -3.79 -8.62
N THR A 74 16.51 -3.05 -7.51
CA THR A 74 15.53 -3.11 -6.42
C THR A 74 14.09 -2.83 -6.90
N ALA A 75 13.92 -1.88 -7.83
CA ALA A 75 12.62 -1.55 -8.41
C ALA A 75 12.14 -2.62 -9.40
N LEU A 76 13.05 -3.15 -10.22
CA LEU A 76 12.76 -4.17 -11.21
C LEU A 76 12.34 -5.49 -10.54
N THR A 77 13.07 -5.95 -9.53
CA THR A 77 12.69 -7.17 -8.78
C THR A 77 11.33 -6.99 -8.11
N ALA A 78 11.08 -5.87 -7.44
CA ALA A 78 9.76 -5.59 -6.84
C ALA A 78 8.61 -5.52 -7.87
N PHE A 79 8.89 -5.01 -9.08
CA PHE A 79 7.88 -4.95 -10.15
C PHE A 79 7.61 -6.33 -10.76
N VAL A 80 8.64 -7.16 -10.93
CA VAL A 80 8.51 -8.56 -11.37
C VAL A 80 7.75 -9.36 -10.31
N GLU A 81 8.11 -9.24 -9.04
CA GLU A 81 7.44 -9.91 -7.91
C GLU A 81 5.94 -9.56 -7.87
N PHE A 82 5.60 -8.28 -7.92
CA PHE A 82 4.21 -7.83 -8.03
C PHE A 82 3.50 -8.40 -9.28
N GLY A 83 4.18 -8.44 -10.42
CA GLY A 83 3.64 -8.97 -11.67
C GLY A 83 3.35 -10.46 -11.61
N VAL A 84 4.26 -11.25 -11.02
CA VAL A 84 4.07 -12.68 -10.73
C VAL A 84 2.82 -12.84 -9.87
N ILE A 85 2.81 -12.23 -8.68
CA ILE A 85 1.72 -12.38 -7.69
C ILE A 85 0.35 -12.02 -8.27
N ALA A 86 0.26 -10.89 -8.99
CA ALA A 86 -0.98 -10.47 -9.64
C ALA A 86 -1.43 -11.51 -10.68
N SER A 87 -0.51 -12.08 -11.46
CA SER A 87 -0.82 -13.08 -12.49
C SER A 87 -1.17 -14.47 -11.93
N SER A 88 -0.53 -14.92 -10.84
CA SER A 88 -0.71 -16.25 -10.27
C SER A 88 -1.88 -16.35 -9.29
N HIS A 89 -2.12 -15.32 -8.46
CA HIS A 89 -3.11 -15.42 -7.37
C HIS A 89 -4.34 -14.51 -7.53
N PHE A 90 -4.31 -13.50 -8.41
CA PHE A 90 -5.36 -12.46 -8.46
C PHE A 90 -6.06 -12.25 -9.82
N VAL A 91 -5.58 -12.84 -10.94
CA VAL A 91 -6.11 -12.50 -12.29
C VAL A 91 -6.49 -13.70 -13.18
N SER A 92 -5.96 -14.91 -12.94
CA SER A 92 -5.93 -15.97 -13.98
C SER A 92 -6.90 -17.15 -13.82
N GLY A 93 -7.75 -17.21 -12.79
CA GLY A 93 -8.72 -18.32 -12.64
C GLY A 93 -9.75 -18.14 -11.52
N ALA A 94 -10.97 -18.66 -11.74
CA ALA A 94 -12.17 -18.44 -10.93
C ALA A 94 -12.19 -19.16 -9.57
N GLY A 95 -11.21 -18.87 -8.73
CA GLY A 95 -11.11 -19.37 -7.36
C GLY A 95 -9.68 -19.50 -6.82
N ALA A 96 -8.66 -18.90 -7.45
CA ALA A 96 -7.25 -19.13 -7.12
C ALA A 96 -6.95 -18.85 -5.63
N LEU A 97 -7.23 -17.63 -5.15
CA LEU A 97 -6.91 -17.23 -3.79
C LEU A 97 -7.85 -17.85 -2.74
N GLY A 98 -9.15 -18.01 -3.05
CA GLY A 98 -10.13 -18.67 -2.19
C GLY A 98 -9.92 -20.20 -2.10
N THR A 99 -9.29 -20.82 -3.10
CA THR A 99 -8.86 -22.23 -3.06
C THR A 99 -7.53 -22.37 -2.34
N PHE A 100 -6.59 -21.44 -2.54
CA PHE A 100 -5.36 -21.32 -1.76
C PHE A 100 -5.65 -21.14 -0.26
N VAL A 101 -6.63 -20.31 0.13
CA VAL A 101 -7.11 -20.20 1.53
C VAL A 101 -7.71 -21.50 2.08
N LYS A 102 -8.26 -22.38 1.23
CA LYS A 102 -8.81 -23.70 1.63
C LYS A 102 -7.73 -24.78 1.79
N HIS A 103 -6.60 -24.68 1.08
CA HIS A 103 -5.49 -25.63 1.17
C HIS A 103 -4.40 -25.17 2.13
N GLU A 104 -3.93 -23.93 1.97
CA GLU A 104 -2.74 -23.37 2.65
C GLU A 104 -3.09 -22.42 3.81
N GLY A 105 -4.32 -21.90 3.81
CA GLY A 105 -4.91 -21.17 4.93
C GLY A 105 -4.78 -19.63 4.87
N LEU A 106 -5.61 -18.98 5.71
CA LEU A 106 -5.64 -17.53 5.92
C LEU A 106 -4.26 -16.85 6.10
N PRO A 107 -3.26 -17.43 6.80
CA PRO A 107 -1.97 -16.77 6.97
C PRO A 107 -1.20 -16.54 5.67
N MET A 108 -1.25 -17.49 4.72
CA MET A 108 -0.51 -17.36 3.45
C MET A 108 -1.15 -16.32 2.53
N ALA A 109 -2.47 -16.35 2.34
CA ALA A 109 -3.15 -15.29 1.58
C ALA A 109 -2.93 -13.88 2.19
N THR A 110 -2.82 -13.78 3.52
CA THR A 110 -2.46 -12.51 4.19
C THR A 110 -1.03 -12.07 3.87
N ILE A 111 -0.09 -12.99 3.68
CA ILE A 111 1.30 -12.73 3.27
C ILE A 111 1.33 -12.19 1.84
N ASP A 112 0.60 -12.80 0.90
CA ASP A 112 0.57 -12.37 -0.51
C ASP A 112 -0.09 -11.01 -0.68
N MET A 113 -1.21 -10.79 0.01
CA MET A 113 -1.91 -9.50 0.07
C MET A 113 -1.07 -8.40 0.72
N ALA A 114 -0.14 -8.74 1.61
CA ALA A 114 0.83 -7.80 2.21
C ALA A 114 2.09 -7.60 1.34
N LEU A 115 2.41 -8.53 0.44
CA LEU A 115 3.56 -8.44 -0.46
C LEU A 115 3.31 -7.42 -1.60
N ILE A 116 2.08 -7.31 -2.10
CA ILE A 116 1.65 -6.25 -3.04
C ILE A 116 2.02 -4.82 -2.56
N PRO A 117 1.57 -4.35 -1.38
CA PRO A 117 1.91 -3.01 -0.89
C PRO A 117 3.39 -2.85 -0.55
N ALA A 118 4.09 -3.93 -0.13
CA ALA A 118 5.53 -3.89 0.04
C ALA A 118 6.25 -3.59 -1.29
N CYS A 119 5.94 -4.35 -2.35
CA CYS A 119 6.50 -4.16 -3.68
C CYS A 119 6.14 -2.79 -4.29
N MET A 120 4.89 -2.32 -4.13
CA MET A 120 4.48 -0.98 -4.58
C MET A 120 5.23 0.15 -3.84
N LEU A 121 5.40 0.04 -2.52
CA LEU A 121 6.19 1.00 -1.75
C LEU A 121 7.67 0.99 -2.16
N VAL A 122 8.24 -0.16 -2.54
CA VAL A 122 9.59 -0.25 -3.10
C VAL A 122 9.68 0.49 -4.43
N ALA A 123 8.79 0.22 -5.39
CA ALA A 123 8.80 0.86 -6.71
C ALA A 123 8.63 2.39 -6.61
N MET A 124 7.67 2.86 -5.81
CA MET A 124 7.49 4.29 -5.52
C MET A 124 8.73 4.91 -4.86
N SER A 125 9.31 4.22 -3.88
CA SER A 125 10.51 4.69 -3.18
C SER A 125 11.73 4.75 -4.09
N ALA A 126 11.85 3.84 -5.06
CA ALA A 126 12.94 3.82 -6.01
C ALA A 126 12.91 5.03 -6.96
N GLY A 127 11.74 5.36 -7.51
CA GLY A 127 11.55 6.57 -8.34
C GLY A 127 11.91 7.87 -7.59
N VAL A 128 11.58 7.95 -6.30
CA VAL A 128 12.00 9.07 -5.44
C VAL A 128 13.50 8.99 -5.13
N CYS A 129 14.08 7.81 -4.94
CA CYS A 129 15.52 7.63 -4.70
C CYS A 129 16.39 7.99 -5.92
N TRP A 130 15.86 7.85 -7.13
CA TRP A 130 16.53 8.24 -8.37
C TRP A 130 16.78 9.75 -8.46
N THR A 131 15.82 10.54 -7.94
CA THR A 131 15.75 12.00 -8.10
C THR A 131 16.14 12.78 -6.83
N ASN A 132 15.67 12.36 -5.64
CA ASN A 132 15.96 13.00 -4.35
C ASN A 132 16.05 11.98 -3.20
N PRO A 133 17.13 11.19 -3.12
CA PRO A 133 17.24 10.07 -2.17
C PRO A 133 17.33 10.46 -0.68
N ARG A 134 17.69 11.71 -0.38
CA ARG A 134 17.88 12.21 1.01
C ARG A 134 16.80 13.20 1.45
N GLY A 135 15.77 13.40 0.63
CA GLY A 135 14.65 14.28 0.95
C GLY A 135 13.80 13.71 2.09
N ARG A 136 13.54 14.52 3.12
CA ARG A 136 12.64 14.19 4.24
C ARG A 136 11.90 15.45 4.72
N THR A 137 10.65 15.33 5.14
CA THR A 137 9.94 16.35 5.94
C THR A 137 10.10 16.12 7.44
N ARG A 138 10.16 17.20 8.22
CA ARG A 138 10.20 17.18 9.71
C ARG A 138 8.87 17.63 10.35
N VAL A 139 7.76 17.47 9.65
CA VAL A 139 6.42 17.91 10.12
C VAL A 139 5.83 16.81 11.00
N ILE A 140 6.03 16.92 12.32
CA ILE A 140 5.59 15.93 13.30
C ILE A 140 4.05 15.85 13.34
N ASP A 141 3.36 16.97 13.12
CA ASP A 141 1.90 17.11 13.05
C ASP A 141 1.24 16.23 11.95
N MET A 142 2.04 15.64 11.04
CA MET A 142 1.57 14.72 9.99
C MET A 142 1.85 13.24 10.31
N ALA A 143 2.55 12.93 11.41
CA ALA A 143 2.78 11.55 11.85
C ALA A 143 1.47 10.78 12.18
N PRO A 144 0.41 11.39 12.77
CA PRO A 144 -0.86 10.70 12.98
C PRO A 144 -1.49 10.17 11.69
N MET A 145 -1.32 10.88 10.56
CA MET A 145 -1.79 10.43 9.24
C MET A 145 -1.02 9.20 8.73
N THR A 146 0.28 9.07 9.04
CA THR A 146 1.05 7.88 8.70
C THR A 146 0.67 6.69 9.59
N VAL A 147 0.40 6.92 10.88
CA VAL A 147 -0.11 5.88 11.78
C VAL A 147 -1.50 5.40 11.36
N ALA A 148 -2.40 6.33 11.00
CA ALA A 148 -3.72 6.02 10.46
C ALA A 148 -3.64 5.25 9.12
N ALA A 149 -2.72 5.60 8.23
CA ALA A 149 -2.50 4.87 6.98
C ALA A 149 -1.93 3.46 7.20
N LEU A 150 -1.02 3.29 8.17
CA LEU A 150 -0.48 1.98 8.55
C LEU A 150 -1.58 1.08 9.13
N ALA A 151 -2.33 1.58 10.11
CA ALA A 151 -3.43 0.85 10.72
C ALA A 151 -4.54 0.54 9.71
N GLY A 152 -4.89 1.50 8.85
CA GLY A 152 -5.88 1.34 7.78
C GLY A 152 -5.50 0.24 6.79
N ALA A 153 -4.25 0.23 6.32
CA ALA A 153 -3.75 -0.82 5.43
C ALA A 153 -3.77 -2.21 6.08
N VAL A 154 -3.34 -2.33 7.34
CA VAL A 154 -3.40 -3.60 8.08
C VAL A 154 -4.84 -4.09 8.26
N LEU A 155 -5.76 -3.21 8.68
CA LEU A 155 -7.17 -3.56 8.87
C LEU A 155 -7.87 -3.95 7.56
N VAL A 156 -7.55 -3.27 6.45
CA VAL A 156 -8.11 -3.56 5.11
C VAL A 156 -7.60 -4.88 4.56
N ILE A 157 -6.31 -5.18 4.69
CA ILE A 157 -5.76 -6.50 4.30
C ILE A 157 -6.43 -7.59 5.12
N LEU A 158 -6.43 -7.46 6.46
CA LEU A 158 -7.02 -8.44 7.36
C LEU A 158 -8.51 -8.69 7.05
N GLN A 159 -9.32 -7.64 6.91
CA GLN A 159 -10.74 -7.77 6.56
C GLN A 159 -10.93 -8.56 5.25
N ALA A 160 -10.18 -8.20 4.20
CA ALA A 160 -10.31 -8.88 2.92
C ALA A 160 -9.79 -10.32 2.95
N THR A 161 -8.83 -10.69 3.82
CA THR A 161 -8.50 -12.11 4.03
C THR A 161 -9.64 -12.87 4.71
N ASP A 162 -10.30 -12.29 5.71
CA ASP A 162 -11.46 -12.89 6.39
C ASP A 162 -12.64 -13.12 5.44
N ASP A 163 -12.85 -12.24 4.45
CA ASP A 163 -13.86 -12.43 3.41
C ASP A 163 -13.49 -13.56 2.41
N LEU A 164 -12.21 -13.77 2.06
CA LEU A 164 -11.76 -14.91 1.22
C LEU A 164 -12.06 -16.29 1.84
N HIS A 165 -12.15 -16.38 3.17
CA HIS A 165 -12.50 -17.64 3.84
C HIS A 165 -13.99 -17.98 3.73
N ARG A 166 -14.84 -17.02 3.34
CA ARG A 166 -16.30 -17.16 3.32
C ARG A 166 -16.85 -17.18 1.89
N VAL A 167 -17.07 -18.38 1.38
CA VAL A 167 -17.41 -18.65 -0.04
C VAL A 167 -18.65 -17.89 -0.57
N ASP A 168 -19.59 -17.48 0.30
CA ASP A 168 -20.87 -16.87 -0.06
C ASP A 168 -21.10 -15.45 0.51
N PHE A 169 -20.06 -14.76 0.99
CA PHE A 169 -20.21 -13.58 1.87
C PHE A 169 -20.42 -12.24 1.15
N GLY A 170 -21.49 -12.16 0.37
CA GLY A 170 -21.77 -11.05 -0.54
C GLY A 170 -21.52 -11.49 -1.98
N THR A 171 -22.36 -11.01 -2.90
CA THR A 171 -22.50 -11.60 -4.25
C THR A 171 -21.44 -11.14 -5.25
N ALA A 172 -20.18 -11.06 -4.83
CA ALA A 172 -19.05 -10.63 -5.63
C ALA A 172 -17.85 -11.59 -5.44
N ASN A 173 -17.00 -11.68 -6.45
CA ASN A 173 -15.81 -12.53 -6.44
C ASN A 173 -14.81 -12.04 -5.37
N PRO A 174 -14.52 -12.81 -4.30
CA PRO A 174 -13.74 -12.31 -3.17
C PRO A 174 -12.25 -12.12 -3.54
N GLU A 175 -11.74 -12.87 -4.52
CA GLU A 175 -10.44 -12.66 -5.18
C GLU A 175 -10.25 -11.22 -5.69
N ASP A 176 -11.23 -10.68 -6.44
CA ASP A 176 -11.18 -9.31 -6.96
C ASP A 176 -11.25 -8.28 -5.82
N GLY A 177 -12.05 -8.57 -4.79
CA GLY A 177 -12.13 -7.79 -3.56
C GLY A 177 -10.79 -7.74 -2.82
N ALA A 178 -10.09 -8.87 -2.70
CA ALA A 178 -8.77 -8.97 -2.08
C ALA A 178 -7.68 -8.24 -2.87
N PHE A 179 -7.69 -8.33 -4.21
CA PHE A 179 -6.80 -7.53 -5.05
C PHE A 179 -7.04 -6.03 -4.87
N ALA A 180 -8.31 -5.61 -4.94
CA ALA A 180 -8.70 -4.22 -4.73
C ALA A 180 -8.30 -3.73 -3.33
N ALA A 181 -8.47 -4.54 -2.28
CA ALA A 181 -8.05 -4.24 -0.92
C ALA A 181 -6.52 -4.03 -0.81
N ALA A 182 -5.71 -4.91 -1.41
CA ALA A 182 -4.25 -4.77 -1.44
C ALA A 182 -3.78 -3.51 -2.20
N VAL A 183 -4.45 -3.17 -3.30
CA VAL A 183 -4.20 -1.91 -4.05
C VAL A 183 -4.63 -0.69 -3.24
N LEU A 184 -5.80 -0.70 -2.61
CA LEU A 184 -6.27 0.40 -1.75
C LEU A 184 -5.35 0.61 -0.53
N ALA A 185 -4.89 -0.47 0.11
CA ALA A 185 -3.89 -0.43 1.17
C ALA A 185 -2.56 0.19 0.68
N SER A 186 -2.10 -0.18 -0.51
CA SER A 186 -0.90 0.42 -1.16
C SER A 186 -1.06 1.94 -1.35
N VAL A 187 -2.21 2.38 -1.86
CA VAL A 187 -2.53 3.80 -2.09
C VAL A 187 -2.66 4.57 -0.76
N TRP A 188 -3.24 3.96 0.27
CA TRP A 188 -3.38 4.56 1.60
C TRP A 188 -2.01 4.79 2.26
N LEU A 189 -1.14 3.77 2.26
CA LEU A 189 0.24 3.86 2.76
C LEU A 189 1.05 4.92 2.01
N ALA A 190 0.98 4.91 0.67
CA ALA A 190 1.65 5.90 -0.16
C ALA A 190 1.19 7.33 0.19
N GLY A 191 -0.12 7.56 0.28
CA GLY A 191 -0.70 8.85 0.65
C GLY A 191 -0.30 9.31 2.06
N GLY A 192 -0.33 8.40 3.04
CA GLY A 192 0.08 8.65 4.43
C GLY A 192 1.56 9.02 4.59
N LEU A 193 2.42 8.56 3.69
CA LEU A 193 3.82 9.01 3.60
C LEU A 193 3.94 10.36 2.87
N TRP A 194 3.19 10.58 1.79
CA TRP A 194 3.29 11.75 0.88
C TRP A 194 2.70 13.06 1.43
N ILE A 195 1.69 12.97 2.31
CA ILE A 195 0.83 14.10 2.71
C ILE A 195 1.60 15.26 3.35
N SER A 196 2.77 14.99 3.94
CA SER A 196 3.58 16.01 4.61
C SER A 196 4.13 17.12 3.71
N ARG A 197 4.55 16.81 2.48
CA ARG A 197 5.07 17.80 1.51
C ARG A 197 4.03 18.13 0.46
N VAL A 198 3.58 17.13 -0.28
CA VAL A 198 2.65 17.33 -1.41
C VAL A 198 1.24 17.12 -0.88
N ARG A 199 0.82 18.01 0.05
CA ARG A 199 -0.43 17.89 0.82
C ARG A 199 -1.64 17.52 -0.04
N ARG A 200 -1.76 18.11 -1.24
CA ARG A 200 -2.82 17.77 -2.21
C ARG A 200 -2.72 16.33 -2.71
N THR A 201 -1.58 15.90 -3.26
CA THR A 201 -1.40 14.53 -3.76
C THR A 201 -1.55 13.49 -2.65
N GLY A 202 -0.94 13.69 -1.47
CA GLY A 202 -1.09 12.77 -0.35
C GLY A 202 -2.52 12.69 0.17
N ALA A 203 -3.22 13.83 0.28
CA ALA A 203 -4.63 13.86 0.64
C ALA A 203 -5.52 13.24 -0.45
N VAL A 204 -5.22 13.42 -1.74
CA VAL A 204 -5.96 12.76 -2.85
C VAL A 204 -5.76 11.25 -2.82
N LEU A 205 -4.54 10.75 -2.59
CA LEU A 205 -4.27 9.31 -2.46
C LEU A 205 -5.05 8.73 -1.25
N ILE A 206 -4.99 9.37 -0.08
CA ILE A 206 -5.79 8.96 1.09
C ILE A 206 -7.29 9.03 0.76
N LEU A 207 -7.78 10.12 0.16
CA LEU A 207 -9.19 10.31 -0.17
C LEU A 207 -9.69 9.24 -1.14
N VAL A 208 -8.93 8.89 -2.17
CA VAL A 208 -9.28 7.81 -3.11
C VAL A 208 -9.28 6.44 -2.43
N ALA A 209 -8.24 6.12 -1.65
CA ALA A 209 -8.18 4.84 -0.92
C ALA A 209 -9.33 4.70 0.09
N THR A 210 -9.54 5.73 0.91
CA THR A 210 -10.56 5.74 1.97
C THR A 210 -11.97 5.82 1.41
N PHE A 211 -12.19 6.48 0.28
CA PHE A 211 -13.45 6.40 -0.46
C PHE A 211 -13.70 4.99 -0.96
N GLY A 212 -12.70 4.34 -1.59
CA GLY A 212 -12.84 2.95 -2.05
C GLY A 212 -13.25 1.99 -0.93
N VAL A 213 -12.55 2.06 0.23
CA VAL A 213 -12.86 1.25 1.41
C VAL A 213 -14.25 1.57 1.98
N TRP A 214 -14.53 2.85 2.25
CA TRP A 214 -15.77 3.28 2.90
C TRP A 214 -17.01 3.10 2.03
N TYR A 215 -16.94 3.42 0.74
CA TYR A 215 -18.03 3.21 -0.22
C TYR A 215 -18.40 1.73 -0.30
N SER A 216 -17.40 0.86 -0.49
CA SER A 216 -17.61 -0.60 -0.56
C SER A 216 -18.25 -1.15 0.72
N PHE A 217 -17.79 -0.69 1.89
CA PHE A 217 -18.38 -1.04 3.18
C PHE A 217 -19.85 -0.60 3.28
N VAL A 218 -20.19 0.62 2.86
CA VAL A 218 -21.56 1.14 2.89
C VAL A 218 -22.47 0.37 1.93
N THR A 219 -22.01 0.08 0.70
CA THR A 219 -22.82 -0.68 -0.26
C THR A 219 -23.06 -2.11 0.22
N LEU A 220 -22.02 -2.82 0.66
CA LEU A 220 -22.10 -4.23 1.07
C LEU A 220 -22.89 -4.42 2.37
N HIS A 221 -22.60 -3.65 3.42
CA HIS A 221 -23.09 -3.94 4.77
C HIS A 221 -24.29 -3.09 5.22
N LEU A 222 -24.64 -2.01 4.50
CA LEU A 222 -25.70 -1.07 4.92
C LEU A 222 -26.80 -0.81 3.87
N VAL A 223 -26.52 -0.89 2.57
CA VAL A 223 -27.47 -0.47 1.51
C VAL A 223 -28.04 -1.63 0.72
N SER A 224 -27.21 -2.52 0.17
CA SER A 224 -27.63 -3.49 -0.86
C SER A 224 -28.29 -4.77 -0.32
N GLY A 225 -28.69 -4.81 0.95
CA GLY A 225 -29.18 -6.04 1.60
C GLY A 225 -28.11 -7.14 1.74
N GLY A 226 -26.83 -6.78 1.57
CA GLY A 226 -25.70 -7.68 1.71
C GLY A 226 -25.37 -8.04 3.16
N THR A 227 -24.23 -8.68 3.36
CA THR A 227 -23.83 -9.30 4.61
C THR A 227 -23.57 -8.28 5.72
N SER A 228 -24.37 -8.32 6.79
CA SER A 228 -24.26 -7.36 7.89
C SER A 228 -23.04 -7.60 8.78
N VAL A 229 -22.61 -6.58 9.53
CA VAL A 229 -21.55 -6.71 10.55
C VAL A 229 -21.92 -7.75 11.63
N GLN A 230 -23.21 -7.97 11.88
CA GLN A 230 -23.70 -9.03 12.76
C GLN A 230 -23.52 -10.44 12.14
N ALA A 231 -23.56 -10.56 10.81
CA ALA A 231 -23.18 -11.79 10.11
C ALA A 231 -21.67 -12.04 10.22
N ILE A 232 -20.82 -11.01 10.07
CA ILE A 232 -19.35 -11.11 10.33
C ILE A 232 -19.12 -11.66 11.75
N ALA A 233 -19.79 -11.07 12.74
CA ALA A 233 -19.70 -11.47 14.15
C ALA A 233 -20.21 -12.90 14.41
N LYS A 234 -21.18 -13.39 13.64
CA LYS A 234 -21.72 -14.76 13.75
C LYS A 234 -20.84 -15.80 13.07
N HIS A 235 -20.15 -15.45 11.97
CA HIS A 235 -19.47 -16.42 11.11
C HIS A 235 -17.94 -16.49 11.30
N SER A 236 -17.25 -15.38 11.64
CA SER A 236 -15.84 -15.43 12.09
C SER A 236 -15.63 -14.92 13.53
N GLY A 237 -16.67 -14.40 14.19
CA GLY A 237 -16.59 -13.93 15.58
C GLY A 237 -16.39 -12.43 15.73
N LEU A 238 -16.54 -11.94 16.96
CA LEU A 238 -16.58 -10.52 17.30
C LEU A 238 -15.29 -9.75 16.96
N GLY A 239 -14.12 -10.41 16.98
CA GLY A 239 -12.84 -9.79 16.62
C GLY A 239 -12.81 -9.32 15.16
N TRP A 240 -13.32 -10.14 14.25
CA TRP A 240 -13.38 -9.83 12.82
C TRP A 240 -14.44 -8.75 12.50
N ALA A 241 -15.58 -8.79 13.18
CA ALA A 241 -16.57 -7.71 13.12
C ALA A 241 -15.99 -6.37 13.61
N ALA A 242 -15.16 -6.39 14.66
CA ALA A 242 -14.46 -5.20 15.14
C ALA A 242 -13.38 -4.71 14.15
N VAL A 243 -12.64 -5.61 13.48
CA VAL A 243 -11.67 -5.26 12.41
C VAL A 243 -12.36 -4.56 11.25
N ALA A 244 -13.45 -5.12 10.71
CA ALA A 244 -14.19 -4.54 9.60
C ALA A 244 -14.81 -3.17 9.96
N ALA A 245 -15.43 -3.07 11.15
CA ALA A 245 -15.96 -1.80 11.64
C ALA A 245 -14.85 -0.75 11.87
N ALA A 246 -13.69 -1.15 12.40
CA ALA A 246 -12.55 -0.25 12.59
C ALA A 246 -11.96 0.22 11.25
N ALA A 247 -11.87 -0.66 10.24
CA ALA A 247 -11.44 -0.29 8.89
C ALA A 247 -12.33 0.81 8.30
N ALA A 248 -13.65 0.63 8.38
CA ALA A 248 -14.64 1.58 7.88
C ALA A 248 -14.62 2.93 8.63
N VAL A 249 -14.56 2.90 9.97
CA VAL A 249 -14.48 4.12 10.80
C VAL A 249 -13.18 4.87 10.54
N LEU A 250 -12.05 4.17 10.45
CA LEU A 250 -10.75 4.77 10.18
C LEU A 250 -10.66 5.33 8.76
N ALA A 251 -11.32 4.67 7.79
CA ALA A 251 -11.46 5.19 6.43
C ALA A 251 -12.29 6.47 6.41
N ALA A 252 -13.49 6.48 7.00
CA ALA A 252 -14.35 7.66 7.06
C ALA A 252 -13.67 8.85 7.78
N ALA A 253 -13.01 8.61 8.92
CA ALA A 253 -12.25 9.64 9.64
C ALA A 253 -11.08 10.20 8.79
N SER A 254 -10.35 9.32 8.10
CA SER A 254 -9.25 9.69 7.21
C SER A 254 -9.73 10.45 5.97
N PHE A 255 -10.90 10.10 5.42
CA PHE A 255 -11.56 10.79 4.31
C PHE A 255 -11.93 12.23 4.70
N ILE A 256 -12.61 12.43 5.83
CA ILE A 256 -12.98 13.74 6.37
C ILE A 256 -11.72 14.60 6.61
N ALA A 257 -10.68 14.04 7.22
CA ALA A 257 -9.45 14.76 7.50
C ALA A 257 -8.62 15.06 6.23
N ALA A 258 -8.65 14.18 5.22
CA ALA A 258 -8.06 14.43 3.90
C ALA A 258 -8.79 15.57 3.15
N ILE A 259 -10.14 15.60 3.20
CA ILE A 259 -10.94 16.72 2.69
C ILE A 259 -10.57 18.01 3.42
N GLY A 260 -10.48 18.00 4.75
CA GLY A 260 -10.07 19.16 5.54
C GLY A 260 -8.71 19.72 5.12
N ILE A 261 -7.71 18.84 4.91
CA ILE A 261 -6.38 19.22 4.40
C ILE A 261 -6.45 19.77 2.97
N LEU A 262 -7.27 19.17 2.10
CA LEU A 262 -7.42 19.57 0.70
C LEU A 262 -8.12 20.93 0.58
N VAL A 263 -9.24 21.14 1.26
CA VAL A 263 -9.99 22.41 1.34
C VAL A 263 -9.09 23.51 1.93
N TRP A 264 -8.41 23.26 3.05
CA TRP A 264 -7.42 24.19 3.62
C TRP A 264 -6.34 24.56 2.58
N SER A 265 -5.83 23.59 1.82
CA SER A 265 -4.80 23.83 0.81
C SER A 265 -5.26 24.69 -0.38
N ILE A 266 -6.59 24.81 -0.58
CA ILE A 266 -7.22 25.64 -1.61
C ILE A 266 -7.53 27.01 -1.03
N VAL A 267 -8.35 27.07 0.04
CA VAL A 267 -8.85 28.32 0.64
C VAL A 267 -7.73 29.22 1.16
N ARG A 268 -6.67 28.66 1.77
CA ARG A 268 -5.55 29.45 2.31
C ARG A 268 -4.49 29.84 1.27
N ASN A 269 -4.75 29.68 -0.03
CA ASN A 269 -3.77 29.90 -1.11
C ASN A 269 -4.14 30.95 -2.21
N PRO A 270 -4.80 32.09 -1.90
CA PRO A 270 -5.08 33.12 -2.91
C PRO A 270 -3.83 33.85 -3.45
N GLY A 271 -2.65 33.63 -2.84
CA GLY A 271 -1.43 34.39 -3.14
C GLY A 271 -0.86 34.19 -4.56
N LEU A 272 -1.06 33.02 -5.18
CA LEU A 272 -0.50 32.76 -6.52
C LEU A 272 -1.23 33.53 -7.63
N ALA A 273 -2.51 33.91 -7.44
CA ALA A 273 -3.25 34.71 -8.41
C ALA A 273 -2.80 36.19 -8.49
N LYS A 274 -1.99 36.66 -7.52
CA LYS A 274 -1.44 38.03 -7.51
C LYS A 274 0.01 38.13 -8.03
N ALA A 275 0.70 37.01 -8.24
CA ALA A 275 2.10 37.02 -8.68
C ALA A 275 2.28 37.53 -10.13
N THR A 276 1.26 37.43 -10.97
CA THR A 276 1.30 37.75 -12.42
C THR A 276 1.21 39.25 -12.74
N LYS A 277 1.20 40.15 -11.75
CA LYS A 277 1.12 41.62 -11.94
C LYS A 277 2.21 42.39 -11.17
N ALA A 278 3.46 41.95 -11.28
CA ALA A 278 4.61 42.81 -11.02
C ALA A 278 4.99 43.56 -12.32
N PRO A 279 4.93 44.91 -12.37
CA PRO A 279 5.27 45.64 -13.59
C PRO A 279 6.77 45.55 -13.89
N VAL A 280 7.13 45.32 -15.16
CA VAL A 280 8.53 45.31 -15.60
C VAL A 280 9.10 46.72 -15.45
N ARG A 281 9.97 46.89 -14.46
CA ARG A 281 10.66 48.16 -14.19
C ARG A 281 11.68 48.43 -15.30
N ARG A 282 11.26 49.12 -16.36
CA ARG A 282 12.16 49.67 -17.39
C ARG A 282 13.28 50.42 -16.68
N ARG A 283 14.53 50.12 -17.04
CA ARG A 283 15.64 51.05 -16.82
C ARG A 283 15.60 52.10 -17.94
N ALA A 284 16.00 53.32 -17.59
CA ALA A 284 16.47 54.30 -18.57
C ALA A 284 17.89 53.91 -19.03
#